data_AF-A0A6L6Y6P3-F1
#
_entry.id   AF-A0A6L6Y6P3-F1
#
_cell.length_a   1.000
_cell.length_b   1.000
_cell.length_c   1.000
_cell.angle_alpha   90.00
_cell.angle_beta   90.00
_cell.angle_gamma   90.00
#
_symmetry.space_group_name_H-M   'P 1'
#
loop_
_entity.id
_entity.type
_entity.pdbx_description
1 polymer ?
#
loop_
_entity_poly.entity_id
_entity_poly.type
_entity_poly.pdbx_seq_one_letter_code
_entity_poly.pdbx_strand_id
1 'polypeptide(L)'
;MAIETLHRLIITFDIKKEDIHGEIDAIDKIGSFVFDISERLRLDDCFVNYGGAAHLPYCMLEHSERACLEKAECEIQAYIGHFIRHKTEI
;
A
#
# COMPACT_ATOMS: atom_id res chain seq x y z
N MET A 1 23.04 23.70 -6.59
CA MET A 1 22.20 22.49 -6.66
C MET A 1 21.99 22.01 -5.25
N ALA A 2 20.76 22.10 -4.74
CA ALA A 2 20.41 21.41 -3.50
C ALA A 2 20.17 19.93 -3.82
N ILE A 3 20.70 19.03 -3.01
CA ILE A 3 20.34 17.61 -3.09
C ILE A 3 18.97 17.51 -2.43
N GLU A 4 17.95 17.19 -3.20
CA GLU A 4 16.62 16.89 -2.67
C GLU A 4 16.65 15.46 -2.10
N THR A 5 16.29 15.33 -0.82
CA THR A 5 16.20 14.03 -0.16
C THR A 5 14.90 13.37 -0.59
N LEU A 6 14.98 12.21 -1.22
CA LEU A 6 13.82 11.41 -1.58
C LEU A 6 13.61 10.31 -0.53
N HIS A 7 12.40 10.23 0.02
CA HIS A 7 12.00 9.16 0.92
C HIS A 7 11.14 8.15 0.17
N ARG A 8 11.30 6.87 0.53
CA ARG A 8 10.54 5.75 -0.04
C ARG A 8 9.88 4.94 1.06
N LEU A 9 8.59 4.66 0.90
CA LEU A 9 7.79 3.79 1.74
C LEU A 9 7.36 2.57 0.91
N ILE A 10 7.53 1.36 1.46
CA ILE A 10 7.06 0.11 0.85
C ILE A 10 6.13 -0.59 1.83
N ILE A 11 4.91 -0.89 1.39
CA ILE A 11 3.89 -1.60 2.19
C ILE A 11 3.57 -2.90 1.48
N THR A 12 3.77 -4.03 2.16
CA THR A 12 3.44 -5.36 1.64
C THR A 12 2.07 -5.80 2.13
N PHE A 13 1.26 -6.40 1.26
CA PHE A 13 -0.11 -6.83 1.55
C PHE A 13 -0.14 -8.34 1.80
N ASP A 14 -0.38 -8.75 3.04
CA ASP A 14 -0.60 -10.16 3.41
C ASP A 14 -2.11 -10.47 3.38
N ILE A 15 -2.63 -10.69 2.17
CA ILE A 15 -4.04 -11.00 1.94
C ILE A 15 -4.21 -12.51 1.99
N LYS A 16 -5.10 -13.01 2.86
CA LYS A 16 -5.34 -14.46 3.00
C LYS A 16 -5.96 -15.04 1.74
N LYS A 17 -5.32 -16.08 1.20
CA LYS A 17 -5.72 -16.85 0.01
C LYS A 17 -6.88 -17.83 0.28
N GLU A 18 -8.01 -17.33 0.77
CA GLU A 18 -9.19 -18.18 0.95
C GLU A 18 -9.98 -18.36 -0.36
N ASP A 19 -9.80 -17.46 -1.34
CA ASP A 19 -10.36 -17.60 -2.70
C ASP A 19 -9.58 -16.75 -3.71
N ILE A 20 -9.10 -17.34 -4.82
CA ILE A 20 -8.25 -16.64 -5.82
C ILE A 20 -9.00 -15.46 -6.45
N HIS A 21 -10.32 -15.57 -6.61
CA HIS A 21 -11.14 -14.47 -7.15
C HIS A 21 -11.36 -13.33 -6.15
N GLY A 22 -11.40 -13.62 -4.84
CA GLY A 22 -11.49 -12.60 -3.79
C GLY A 22 -10.18 -11.84 -3.56
N GLU A 23 -9.04 -12.51 -3.81
CA GLU A 23 -7.70 -11.93 -3.65
C GLU A 23 -7.40 -10.85 -4.71
N ILE A 24 -7.70 -11.14 -5.98
CA ILE A 24 -7.49 -10.18 -7.09
C ILE A 24 -8.35 -8.93 -6.88
N ASP A 25 -9.64 -9.11 -6.55
CA ASP A 25 -10.56 -8.01 -6.24
C ASP A 25 -10.10 -7.17 -5.03
N ALA A 26 -9.45 -7.79 -4.04
CA ALA A 26 -8.92 -7.08 -2.87
C ALA A 26 -7.69 -6.24 -3.24
N ILE A 27 -6.75 -6.81 -4.01
CA ILE A 27 -5.56 -6.07 -4.45
C ILE A 27 -5.93 -4.91 -5.36
N ASP A 28 -6.90 -5.09 -6.28
CA ASP A 28 -7.39 -4.01 -7.14
C ASP A 28 -8.02 -2.86 -6.34
N LYS A 29 -8.81 -3.19 -5.30
CA LYS A 29 -9.40 -2.19 -4.40
C LYS A 29 -8.34 -1.46 -3.59
N ILE A 30 -7.36 -2.19 -3.04
CA ILE A 30 -6.21 -1.60 -2.33
C ILE A 30 -5.41 -0.71 -3.28
N GLY A 31 -5.12 -1.18 -4.50
CA GLY A 31 -4.39 -0.42 -5.49
C GLY A 31 -5.08 0.90 -5.85
N SER A 32 -6.38 0.84 -6.13
CA SER A 32 -7.20 2.04 -6.40
C SER A 32 -7.15 3.03 -5.23
N PHE A 33 -7.30 2.53 -4.00
CA PHE A 33 -7.23 3.37 -2.80
C PHE A 33 -5.84 3.99 -2.59
N VAL A 34 -4.77 3.25 -2.86
CA VAL A 34 -3.39 3.75 -2.79
C VAL A 34 -3.16 4.87 -3.82
N PHE A 35 -3.67 4.70 -5.06
CA PHE A 35 -3.61 5.76 -6.06
C PHE A 35 -4.38 7.00 -5.63
N ASP A 36 -5.59 6.87 -5.11
CA ASP A 36 -6.38 8.01 -4.59
C ASP A 36 -5.63 8.76 -3.47
N ILE A 37 -4.96 8.04 -2.57
CA ILE A 37 -4.11 8.64 -1.53
C ILE A 37 -2.94 9.38 -2.16
N SER A 38 -2.28 8.79 -3.16
CA SER A 38 -1.13 9.40 -3.81
C SER A 38 -1.48 10.73 -4.46
N GLU A 39 -2.63 10.81 -5.15
CA GLU A 39 -3.11 12.05 -5.77
C GLU A 39 -3.51 13.09 -4.71
N ARG A 40 -4.24 12.67 -3.67
CA ARG A 40 -4.71 13.57 -2.61
C ARG A 40 -3.56 14.16 -1.79
N LEU A 41 -2.52 13.38 -1.54
CA LEU A 41 -1.32 13.82 -0.80
C LEU A 41 -0.24 14.41 -1.71
N ARG A 42 -0.44 14.40 -3.04
CA ARG A 42 0.51 14.89 -4.05
C ARG A 42 1.88 14.22 -3.90
N LEU A 43 1.87 12.90 -3.77
CA LEU A 43 3.11 12.13 -3.68
C LEU A 43 3.89 12.22 -5.00
N ASP A 44 5.21 12.11 -4.92
CA ASP A 44 6.09 12.29 -6.07
C ASP A 44 6.00 11.07 -7.01
N ASP A 45 5.86 9.87 -6.43
CA ASP A 45 5.63 8.64 -7.19
C ASP A 45 4.78 7.63 -6.40
N CYS A 46 4.06 6.79 -7.13
CA CYS A 46 3.21 5.74 -6.60
C CYS A 46 3.18 4.53 -7.54
N PHE A 47 3.47 3.36 -6.99
CA PHE A 47 3.47 2.10 -7.71
C PHE A 47 2.78 1.01 -6.90
N VAL A 48 1.97 0.19 -7.57
CA VAL A 48 1.31 -0.98 -6.98
C VAL A 48 1.72 -2.22 -7.78
N ASN A 49 2.17 -3.25 -7.08
CA ASN A 49 2.53 -4.53 -7.64
C ASN A 49 1.61 -5.61 -7.09
N TYR A 50 1.03 -6.39 -8.01
CA TYR A 50 0.08 -7.45 -7.69
C TYR A 50 0.70 -8.69 -7.05
N GLY A 51 2.01 -8.72 -6.85
CA GLY A 51 2.68 -9.91 -6.34
C GLY A 51 2.91 -10.95 -7.43
N GLY A 52 3.38 -12.12 -7.02
CA GLY A 52 3.58 -13.25 -7.91
C GLY A 52 3.96 -14.50 -7.13
N ALA A 53 4.44 -15.53 -7.83
CA ALA A 53 4.86 -16.78 -7.19
C ALA A 53 5.99 -16.59 -6.15
N ALA A 54 6.79 -15.53 -6.28
CA ALA A 54 7.99 -15.29 -5.48
C ALA A 54 7.87 -14.19 -4.42
N HIS A 55 6.80 -13.39 -4.44
CA HIS A 55 6.62 -12.29 -3.48
C HIS A 55 5.14 -11.92 -3.32
N LEU A 56 4.81 -11.39 -2.16
CA LEU A 56 3.50 -10.84 -1.86
C LEU A 56 3.23 -9.58 -2.71
N PRO A 57 1.94 -9.21 -2.88
CA PRO A 57 1.56 -7.90 -3.40
C PRO A 57 2.11 -6.78 -2.52
N TYR A 58 2.43 -5.64 -3.11
CA TYR A 58 2.94 -4.48 -2.35
C TYR A 58 2.64 -3.17 -3.08
N CYS A 59 2.71 -2.05 -2.36
CA CYS A 59 2.83 -0.73 -2.96
C CYS A 59 4.13 -0.04 -2.54
N MET A 60 4.58 0.88 -3.39
CA MET A 60 5.71 1.75 -3.16
C MET A 60 5.26 3.20 -3.38
N LEU A 61 5.60 4.05 -2.43
CA LEU A 61 5.30 5.48 -2.45
C LEU A 61 6.59 6.26 -2.25
N GLU A 62 6.75 7.36 -3.00
CA GLU A 62 7.89 8.25 -2.86
C GLU A 62 7.44 9.69 -2.63
N HIS A 63 8.16 10.39 -1.76
CA HIS A 63 7.96 11.82 -1.56
C HIS A 63 9.20 12.46 -0.92
N SER A 64 9.44 13.72 -1.24
CA SER A 64 10.49 14.54 -0.60
C SER A 64 10.21 14.86 0.88
N GLU A 65 8.94 14.91 1.27
CA GLU A 65 8.52 15.09 2.67
C GLU A 65 8.10 13.77 3.31
N ARG A 66 8.87 13.33 4.32
CA ARG A 66 8.59 12.12 5.09
C ARG A 66 7.21 12.12 5.76
N ALA A 67 6.73 13.27 6.22
CA ALA A 67 5.43 13.38 6.91
C ALA A 67 4.25 13.01 6.00
N CYS A 68 4.34 13.28 4.69
CA CYS A 68 3.33 12.85 3.72
C CYS A 68 3.30 11.32 3.59
N LEU A 69 4.46 10.67 3.62
CA LEU A 69 4.55 9.20 3.58
C LEU A 69 4.01 8.57 4.85
N GLU A 70 4.33 9.11 6.03
CA GLU A 70 3.79 8.61 7.31
C GLU A 70 2.26 8.73 7.36
N LYS A 71 1.71 9.83 6.83
CA LYS A 71 0.26 9.99 6.69
C LYS A 71 -0.34 8.97 5.72
N ALA A 72 0.28 8.78 4.56
CA ALA A 72 -0.15 7.78 3.58
C ALA A 72 -0.14 6.37 4.21
N GLU A 73 0.92 6.03 4.95
CA GLU A 73 1.06 4.75 5.65
C GLU A 73 -0.12 4.48 6.58
N CYS A 74 -0.44 5.43 7.46
CA CYS A 74 -1.54 5.27 8.41
C CYS A 74 -2.88 5.04 7.71
N GLU A 75 -3.18 5.79 6.65
CA GLU A 75 -4.44 5.67 5.92
C GLU A 75 -4.52 4.34 5.15
N ILE A 76 -3.42 3.92 4.52
CA ILE A 76 -3.32 2.64 3.79
C ILE A 76 -3.45 1.45 4.75
N GLN A 77 -2.76 1.48 5.89
CA GLN A 77 -2.84 0.41 6.89
C GLN A 77 -4.26 0.28 7.47
N ALA A 78 -4.93 1.40 7.75
CA ALA A 78 -6.32 1.39 8.22
C ALA A 78 -7.26 0.75 7.20
N TYR A 79 -7.09 1.09 5.91
CA TYR A 79 -7.89 0.52 4.83
C TYR A 79 -7.65 -0.99 4.64
N ILE A 80 -6.38 -1.41 4.61
CA ILE A 80 -6.00 -2.83 4.49
C ILE A 80 -6.52 -3.64 5.67
N GLY A 81 -6.60 -3.05 6.86
CA GLY A 81 -7.17 -3.68 8.06
C GLY A 81 -8.59 -4.23 7.85
N HIS A 82 -9.37 -3.68 6.91
CA HIS A 82 -10.70 -4.20 6.56
C HIS A 82 -10.66 -5.53 5.79
N PHE A 83 -9.53 -5.85 5.17
CA PHE A 83 -9.32 -7.08 4.40
C PHE A 83 -8.68 -8.19 5.24
N ILE A 84 -8.02 -7.83 6.35
CA ILE A 84 -7.44 -8.79 7.29
C ILE A 84 -8.54 -9.26 8.25
N ARG A 85 -9.08 -10.48 8.05
CA ARG A 85 -9.98 -11.08 9.03
C ARG A 85 -9.22 -11.26 10.34
N HIS A 86 -9.60 -10.51 11.39
CA HIS A 86 -9.13 -10.72 12.75
C HIS A 86 -9.23 -12.20 13.12
N LYS A 87 -8.09 -12.91 13.19
CA LYS A 87 -7.97 -14.11 14.00
C LYS A 87 -7.29 -13.67 15.29
N THR A 88 -8.11 -13.31 16.28
CA THR A 88 -7.66 -13.28 17.67
C THR A 88 -7.68 -14.73 18.14
N GLU A 89 -6.55 -15.42 18.07
CA GLU A 89 -6.32 -16.62 18.87
C GLU A 89 -5.54 -16.15 20.12
N ILE A 90 -6.11 -16.43 21.30
CA ILE A 90 -5.48 -16.24 22.61
C ILE A 90 -4.58 -17.44 22.89
#